data_AF-A0A328SSS1-F1
#
_entry.id   AF-A0A328SSS1-F1
#
_cell.length_a   1.000
_cell.length_b   1.000
_cell.length_c   1.000
_cell.angle_alpha   90.00
_cell.angle_beta   90.00
_cell.angle_gamma   90.00
#
_symmetry.space_group_name_H-M   'P 1'
#
loop_
_entity.id
_entity.type
_entity.pdbx_description
1 polymer ?
#
loop_
_entity_poly.entity_id
_entity_poly.type
_entity_poly.pdbx_seq_one_letter_code
_entity_poly.pdbx_strand_id
1 'polypeptide(L)' 'MTIKLVSWNVNGIRAVSKKEEFWSWFDNTDADIINFQEVRAEESKIPKKVLNKDGYLTYFNEAEKKG' A
#
# COMPACT_ATOMS: atom_id res chain seq x y z
N MET A 1 -0.79 -2.68 -25.78
CA MET A 1 -0.34 -2.81 -24.38
C MET A 1 -1.33 -2.07 -23.51
N THR A 2 -1.73 -2.65 -22.39
CA THR A 2 -2.67 -2.05 -21.43
C THR A 2 -1.92 -1.86 -20.13
N ILE A 3 -2.16 -0.74 -19.45
CA ILE A 3 -1.61 -0.46 -18.11
C ILE A 3 -2.77 -0.52 -17.11
N LYS A 4 -2.60 -1.28 -16.03
CA LYS A 4 -3.59 -1.42 -14.95
C LYS A 4 -3.18 -0.57 -13.75
N LEU A 5 -4.05 0.38 -13.42
CA LEU A 5 -3.88 1.29 -12.29
C LEU A 5 -4.93 0.94 -11.22
N VAL A 6 -4.50 0.75 -9.98
CA VAL A 6 -5.40 0.55 -8.85
C VAL A 6 -5.27 1.70 -7.86
N SER A 7 -6.40 2.18 -7.38
CA SER A 7 -6.49 3.18 -6.33
C SER A 7 -7.35 2.63 -5.20
N TRP A 8 -6.82 2.60 -3.98
CA TRP A 8 -7.54 2.07 -2.82
C TRP A 8 -7.31 2.94 -1.58
N ASN A 9 -8.41 3.47 -1.04
CA ASN A 9 -8.43 4.06 0.28
C ASN A 9 -8.48 2.95 1.33
N VAL A 10 -7.37 2.79 2.05
CA VAL A 10 -7.19 1.67 3.00
C VAL A 10 -7.66 1.99 4.42
N ASN A 11 -7.97 3.25 4.72
CA ASN A 11 -8.35 3.71 6.07
C ASN A 11 -7.40 3.17 7.17
N GLY A 12 -6.10 3.24 6.91
CA GLY A 12 -5.03 2.72 7.78
C GLY A 12 -4.34 1.47 7.24
N ILE A 13 -3.14 1.62 6.65
CA ILE A 13 -2.41 0.49 6.05
C ILE A 13 -2.06 -0.59 7.09
N ARG A 14 -1.78 -0.18 8.33
CA ARG A 14 -1.44 -1.12 9.42
C ARG A 14 -2.61 -1.98 9.86
N ALA A 15 -3.85 -1.50 9.67
CA ALA A 15 -5.04 -2.25 10.02
C ALA A 15 -5.38 -3.25 8.91
N VAL A 16 -5.33 -2.82 7.65
CA VAL A 16 -5.62 -3.70 6.51
C VAL A 16 -4.55 -4.78 6.33
N SER A 17 -3.27 -4.48 6.61
CA SER A 17 -2.17 -5.44 6.49
C SER A 17 -2.21 -6.59 7.51
N LYS A 18 -3.10 -6.53 8.50
CA LYS A 18 -3.34 -7.64 9.44
C LYS A 18 -4.31 -8.68 8.88
N LYS A 19 -4.97 -8.37 7.77
CA LYS A 19 -5.96 -9.23 7.11
C LYS A 19 -5.27 -10.05 6.03
N GLU A 20 -5.54 -11.35 5.97
CA GLU A 20 -4.98 -12.23 4.94
C GLU A 20 -5.49 -11.86 3.54
N GLU A 21 -6.73 -11.36 3.46
CA GLU A 21 -7.36 -10.94 2.22
C GLU A 21 -6.62 -9.76 1.57
N PHE A 22 -5.97 -8.90 2.37
CA PHE A 22 -5.12 -7.84 1.83
C PHE A 22 -3.93 -8.41 1.08
N TRP A 23 -3.24 -9.40 1.68
CA TRP A 23 -2.07 -10.02 1.05
C TRP A 23 -2.47 -10.87 -0.14
N SER A 24 -3.57 -11.62 -0.03
CA SER A 24 -4.12 -12.36 -1.16
C SER A 24 -4.45 -11.45 -2.34
N TRP A 25 -5.02 -10.26 -2.10
CA TRP A 25 -5.24 -9.29 -3.17
C TRP A 25 -3.92 -8.68 -3.68
N PHE A 26 -3.07 -8.21 -2.78
CA PHE A 26 -1.85 -7.47 -3.12
C PHE A 26 -0.84 -8.33 -3.89
N ASP A 27 -0.82 -9.64 -3.61
CA ASP A 27 0.03 -10.59 -4.32
C ASP A 27 -0.53 -11.03 -5.69
N ASN A 28 -1.84 -10.82 -5.95
CA ASN A 28 -2.52 -11.31 -7.17
C ASN A 28 -3.18 -10.22 -8.02
N THR A 29 -3.04 -8.93 -7.69
CA THR A 29 -3.79 -7.83 -8.32
C THR A 29 -3.36 -7.46 -9.75
N ASP A 30 -2.30 -8.08 -10.30
CA ASP A 30 -1.75 -7.84 -11.66
C ASP A 30 -1.62 -6.35 -12.05
N ALA A 31 -1.50 -5.45 -11.06
CA ALA A 31 -1.56 -4.01 -11.26
C ALA A 31 -0.17 -3.47 -11.55
N ASP A 32 -0.01 -2.63 -12.57
CA ASP A 32 1.29 -2.00 -12.83
C ASP A 32 1.59 -0.89 -11.80
N ILE A 33 0.55 -0.20 -11.33
CA ILE A 33 0.65 0.86 -10.32
C ILE A 33 -0.48 0.74 -9.31
N ILE A 34 -0.14 0.86 -8.03
CA ILE A 34 -1.07 0.83 -6.91
C ILE A 34 -0.89 2.11 -6.10
N ASN A 35 -1.98 2.83 -5.88
CA ASN A 35 -2.03 3.99 -5.01
C ASN A 35 -2.85 3.69 -3.76
N PHE A 36 -2.23 3.81 -2.58
CA PHE A 36 -2.92 3.67 -1.29
C PHE A 36 -3.21 5.04 -0.67
N GLN A 37 -4.47 5.31 -0.34
CA GLN A 37 -4.87 6.55 0.36
C GLN A 37 -5.25 6.29 1.81
N GLU A 38 -5.23 7.36 2.61
CA GLU A 38 -5.48 7.30 4.06
C GLU A 38 -4.64 6.24 4.77
N VAL A 39 -3.35 6.18 4.45
CA VAL A 39 -2.44 5.19 5.04
C VAL A 39 -2.32 5.35 6.56
N ARG A 40 -2.45 6.58 7.08
CA ARG A 40 -2.48 6.90 8.53
C ARG A 40 -1.30 6.28 9.31
N ALA A 41 -0.11 6.34 8.72
CA ALA A 41 1.13 5.84 9.31
C ALA A 41 2.33 6.62 8.78
N GLU A 42 3.32 6.83 9.64
CA GLU A 42 4.69 7.16 9.27
C GLU A 42 5.30 5.93 8.57
N GLU A 43 6.21 6.12 7.61
CA GLU A 43 6.87 5.08 6.81
C GLU A 43 7.55 4.04 7.71
N SER A 44 8.19 4.49 8.79
CA SER A 44 8.80 3.63 9.81
C SER A 44 7.84 2.65 10.49
N LYS A 45 6.52 2.92 10.44
CA LYS A 45 5.46 2.09 11.02
C LYS A 45 4.71 1.27 9.98
N ILE A 46 5.06 1.38 8.70
CA ILE A 46 4.48 0.58 7.62
C ILE A 46 5.14 -0.80 7.64
N PRO A 47 4.39 -1.90 7.46
CA PRO A 47 4.98 -3.22 7.35
C PRO A 47 6.00 -3.26 6.21
N LYS A 48 7.22 -3.73 6.49
CA LYS A 48 8.29 -3.83 5.48
C LYS A 48 7.89 -4.63 4.25
N LYS A 49 6.99 -5.60 4.38
CA LYS A 49 6.45 -6.39 3.26
C LYS A 49 5.61 -5.54 2.29
N VAL A 50 5.01 -4.44 2.75
CA VAL A 50 4.36 -3.45 1.87
C VAL A 50 5.42 -2.60 1.17
N LEU A 51 6.43 -2.12 1.92
CA LEU A 51 7.46 -1.23 1.39
C LEU A 51 8.38 -1.91 0.37
N ASN A 52 8.68 -3.19 0.58
CA ASN A 52 9.62 -3.97 -0.21
C ASN A 52 8.88 -5.03 -1.03
N LYS A 53 7.78 -4.67 -1.69
CA LYS A 53 7.07 -5.58 -2.57
C LYS A 53 7.90 -5.84 -3.83
N ASP A 54 8.26 -7.10 -4.05
CA ASP A 54 9.05 -7.50 -5.22
C ASP A 54 8.39 -7.03 -6.52
N GLY A 55 9.20 -6.43 -7.39
CA GLY A 55 8.76 -5.90 -8.68
C GLY A 55 8.13 -4.51 -8.65
N TYR A 56 7.95 -3.91 -7.47
CA TYR A 56 7.44 -2.54 -7.33
C TYR A 56 8.51 -1.58 -6.82
N LEU A 57 8.45 -0.35 -7.31
CA LEU A 57 9.08 0.80 -6.66
C LEU A 57 8.07 1.43 -5.72
N THR A 58 8.46 1.60 -4.46
CA THR A 58 7.59 2.18 -3.44
C THR A 58 7.98 3.63 -3.17
N TYR A 59 6.98 4.48 -3.10
CA TYR A 59 7.10 5.88 -2.70
C TYR A 59 6.12 6.15 -1.59
N PHE A 60 6.53 6.96 -0.62
CA PHE A 60 5.70 7.29 0.52
C PHE A 60 5.70 8.80 0.74
N ASN A 61 4.51 9.36 0.99
CA ASN A 61 4.35 10.77 1.33
C ASN A 61 3.63 10.87 2.68
N GLU A 62 4.39 11.15 3.72
CA GLU A 62 3.87 11.26 5.08
C GLU A 62 3.22 12.62 5.32
N ALA A 63 2.24 12.67 6.23
CA ALA A 63 1.70 13.94 6.68
C ALA A 63 2.73 14.66 7.58
N GLU A 64 3.00 15.93 7.31
CA GLU A 64 3.92 16.74 8.12
C GLU A 64 3.45 16.93 9.57
N LYS A 65 2.14 16.86 9.80
CA LYS A 65 1.53 16.95 11.12
C LYS A 65 0.79 15.68 11.46
N LYS A 66 0.95 15.22 12.70
CA LYS A 66 0.11 14.16 13.27
C LYS A 66 -1.32 14.67 13.35
N GLY A 67 -2.25 13.89 12.82
CA GLY A 67 -3.69 14.07 13.02
C GLY A 67 -4.13 13.51 14.36
#